data_AF-A0A6G4WTQ7-F1
#
_entry.id   AF-A0A6G4WTQ7-F1
#
_cell.length_a   1.000
_cell.length_b   1.000
_cell.length_c   1.000
_cell.angle_alpha   90.00
_cell.angle_beta   90.00
_cell.angle_gamma   90.00
#
_symmetry.space_group_name_H-M   'P 1'
#
loop_
_entity.id
_entity.type
_entity.pdbx_description
1 polymer ?
#
loop_
_entity_poly.entity_id
_entity_poly.type
_entity_poly.pdbx_seq_one_letter_code
_entity_poly.pdbx_strand_id
1 'polypeptide(L)'
;MALNRFRAHRPAIAGFLRTPGTRTLIERKTRAGAQSAAAASTAAGQFRTDVETGDERVRGAVIGDYSTSDPEVSRAALLRGLDGARSTG
;
A
#
# COMPACT_ATOMS: atom_id res chain seq x y z
N MET A 1 -23.13 17.47 29.81
CA MET A 1 -21.74 17.10 29.49
C MET A 1 -21.49 17.37 28.02
N ALA A 2 -20.66 18.35 27.69
CA ALA A 2 -20.27 18.58 26.29
C ALA A 2 -19.29 17.47 25.89
N LEU A 3 -19.65 16.65 24.91
CA LEU A 3 -18.71 15.71 24.29
C LEU A 3 -17.56 16.53 23.74
N ASN A 4 -16.38 16.41 24.36
CA ASN A 4 -15.15 17.01 23.88
C ASN A 4 -14.81 16.32 22.55
N ARG A 5 -15.36 16.84 21.45
CA ARG A 5 -15.17 16.28 20.12
C ARG A 5 -13.71 16.51 19.74
N PHE A 6 -12.92 15.44 19.76
CA PHE A 6 -11.56 15.44 19.24
C PHE A 6 -11.56 16.11 17.86
N ARG A 7 -10.82 17.22 17.73
CA ARG A 7 -10.59 17.89 16.46
C ARG A 7 -9.16 17.60 16.04
N ALA A 8 -9.04 16.72 15.05
CA ALA A 8 -7.76 16.44 14.43
C ALA A 8 -7.13 17.73 13.87
N HIS A 9 -5.86 17.97 14.22
CA HIS A 9 -5.10 19.08 13.67
C HIS A 9 -4.65 18.75 12.24
N ARG A 10 -5.56 18.94 11.27
CA ARG A 10 -5.38 18.56 9.86
C ARG A 10 -4.05 19.03 9.25
N PRO A 11 -3.56 20.25 9.51
CA PRO A 11 -2.27 20.71 8.97
C PRO A 11 -1.08 19.89 9.50
N ALA A 12 -1.08 19.54 10.79
CA ALA A 12 0.00 18.74 11.37
C ALA A 12 0.00 17.32 10.84
N ILE A 13 -1.18 16.73 10.61
CA ILE A 13 -1.31 15.41 9.99
C ILE A 13 -0.79 15.44 8.55
N ALA A 14 -1.17 16.45 7.77
CA ALA A 14 -0.67 16.59 6.40
C ALA A 14 0.85 16.76 6.36
N GLY A 15 1.42 17.56 7.27
CA GLY A 15 2.87 17.70 7.42
C GLY A 15 3.56 16.39 7.80
N PHE A 16 3.01 15.64 8.76
CA PHE A 16 3.52 14.34 9.16
C PHE A 16 3.56 13.35 7.98
N LEU A 17 2.49 13.28 7.18
CA LEU A 17 2.38 12.37 6.04
C LEU A 17 3.35 12.67 4.88
N ARG A 18 4.07 13.78 4.94
CA ARG A 18 5.11 14.19 3.98
C ARG A 18 6.53 13.92 4.47
N THR A 19 6.69 13.44 5.71
CA THR A 19 8.01 13.24 6.29
C THR A 19 8.77 12.12 5.58
N PRO A 20 10.13 12.17 5.57
CA PRO A 20 10.94 11.06 5.05
C PRO A 20 10.66 9.74 5.77
N GLY A 21 10.34 9.78 7.07
CA GLY A 21 9.96 8.58 7.82
C GLY A 21 8.67 7.93 7.31
N THR A 22 7.66 8.74 6.98
CA THR A 22 6.45 8.23 6.32
C THR A 22 6.77 7.64 4.95
N ARG A 23 7.65 8.28 4.17
CA ARG A 23 8.09 7.76 2.87
C ARG A 23 8.69 6.36 3.00
N THR A 24 9.71 6.20 3.85
CA THR A 24 10.36 4.90 4.07
C THR A 24 9.38 3.83 4.53
N LEU A 25 8.41 4.20 5.39
CA LEU A 25 7.37 3.29 5.83
C LEU A 25 6.46 2.84 4.69
N ILE A 26 6.00 3.77 3.86
CA ILE A 26 5.15 3.48 2.71
C ILE A 26 5.90 2.63 1.70
N GLU A 27 7.13 2.99 1.32
CA GLU A 27 7.98 2.19 0.43
C GLU A 27 8.12 0.74 0.91
N ARG A 28 8.42 0.56 2.21
CA ARG A 28 8.55 -0.77 2.81
C ARG A 28 7.25 -1.56 2.73
N LYS A 29 6.13 -0.96 3.12
CA LYS A 29 4.82 -1.64 3.11
C LYS A 29 4.34 -1.95 1.69
N THR A 30 4.55 -1.05 0.74
CA THR A 30 4.20 -1.26 -0.67
C THR A 30 5.02 -2.41 -1.27
N ARG A 31 6.33 -2.47 -1.00
CA ARG A 31 7.18 -3.59 -1.43
C ARG A 31 6.76 -4.91 -0.81
N ALA A 32 6.45 -4.92 0.49
CA ALA A 32 5.96 -6.12 1.17
C ALA A 32 4.63 -6.60 0.55
N GLY A 33 3.70 -5.67 0.26
CA GLY A 33 2.44 -6.00 -0.41
C GLY A 33 2.64 -6.64 -1.79
N ALA A 34 3.57 -6.12 -2.59
CA ALA A 34 3.90 -6.72 -3.89
C ALA A 34 4.53 -8.11 -3.76
N GLN A 35 5.39 -8.33 -2.75
CA GLN A 35 5.97 -9.65 -2.49
C GLN A 35 4.92 -10.67 -2.04
N SER A 36 4.00 -10.26 -1.15
CA SER A 36 2.90 -11.12 -0.73
C SER A 36 1.94 -11.44 -1.88
N ALA A 37 1.64 -10.48 -2.73
CA ALA A 37 0.81 -10.69 -3.93
C ALA A 37 1.51 -11.61 -4.93
N ALA A 38 2.82 -11.43 -5.15
CA ALA A 38 3.63 -12.29 -6.00
C ALA A 38 3.61 -13.75 -5.53
N ALA A 39 3.81 -13.97 -4.22
CA ALA A 39 3.77 -15.31 -3.62
C ALA A 39 2.38 -15.96 -3.70
N ALA A 40 1.30 -15.17 -3.73
CA ALA A 40 -0.07 -15.65 -3.86
C ALA A 40 -0.52 -15.83 -5.32
N SER A 41 0.30 -15.41 -6.29
CA SER A 41 -0.04 -15.52 -7.70
C SER A 41 0.01 -16.97 -8.18
N THR A 42 -0.95 -17.33 -9.03
CA THR A 42 -0.94 -18.60 -9.76
C THR A 42 -0.23 -18.47 -11.12
N ALA A 43 0.27 -17.28 -11.46
CA ALA A 43 1.16 -17.01 -12.59
C ALA A 43 2.61 -16.89 -12.09
N ALA A 44 3.45 -16.04 -12.72
CA ALA A 44 4.84 -15.84 -12.29
C ALA A 44 5.00 -14.70 -11.25
N GLY A 45 3.92 -14.00 -10.87
CA GLY A 45 3.92 -13.06 -9.73
C GLY A 45 4.76 -11.80 -9.95
N GLN A 46 4.72 -11.21 -11.14
CA GLN A 46 5.55 -10.04 -11.50
C GLN A 46 4.82 -8.72 -11.22
N PHE A 47 4.46 -8.50 -9.96
CA PHE A 47 3.87 -7.23 -9.52
C PHE A 47 4.91 -6.11 -9.51
N ARG A 48 4.48 -4.90 -9.90
CA ARG A 48 5.31 -3.68 -9.82
C ARG A 48 4.85 -2.81 -8.67
N THR A 49 5.76 -2.00 -8.15
CA THR A 49 5.45 -1.01 -7.11
C THR A 49 5.73 0.38 -7.63
N ASP A 50 4.85 1.32 -7.30
CA ASP A 50 5.03 2.73 -7.56
C ASP A 50 4.88 3.52 -6.27
N VAL A 51 5.72 4.52 -6.06
CA VAL A 51 5.74 5.36 -4.86
C VAL A 51 5.84 6.81 -5.29
N GLU A 52 4.77 7.56 -5.00
CA GLU A 52 4.64 8.95 -5.36
C GLU A 52 4.91 9.85 -4.16
N THR A 53 5.84 10.79 -4.33
CA THR A 53 6.29 11.75 -3.31
C THR A 53 6.12 13.20 -3.78
N GLY A 54 4.97 13.51 -4.39
CA GLY A 54 4.64 14.85 -4.85
C GLY A 54 4.27 15.81 -3.70
N ASP A 55 3.68 16.97 -4.04
CA ASP A 55 3.31 18.02 -3.08
C ASP A 55 2.24 17.59 -2.06
N GLU A 56 1.58 16.46 -2.29
CA GLU A 56 0.60 15.89 -1.38
C GLU A 56 1.24 14.96 -0.34
N ARG A 57 0.56 13.90 0.08
CA ARG A 57 1.09 12.87 0.99
C ARG A 57 1.84 11.82 0.20
N VAL A 58 2.79 11.13 0.83
CA VAL A 58 3.42 9.97 0.21
C VAL A 58 2.39 8.86 -0.01
N ARG A 59 2.33 8.32 -1.22
CA ARG A 59 1.43 7.24 -1.62
C ARG A 59 2.23 6.12 -2.23
N GLY A 60 1.81 4.88 -2.00
CA GLY A 60 2.40 3.72 -2.63
C GLY A 60 1.31 2.84 -3.23
N ALA A 61 1.56 2.34 -4.43
CA ALA A 61 0.67 1.46 -5.16
C ALA A 61 1.39 0.16 -5.54
N VAL A 62 0.66 -0.95 -5.49
CA VAL A 62 1.05 -2.21 -6.12
C VAL A 62 0.25 -2.31 -7.42
N ILE A 63 0.96 -2.39 -8.52
CA ILE A 63 0.41 -2.44 -9.87
C ILE A 63 0.48 -3.89 -10.33
N GLY A 64 -0.56 -4.37 -11.00
CA GLY A 64 -0.91 -5.78 -11.26
C GLY A 64 0.21 -6.71 -11.72
N ASP A 65 -0.14 -7.99 -11.86
CA ASP A 65 0.80 -9.03 -12.26
C ASP A 65 1.09 -8.96 -13.76
N TYR A 66 2.24 -8.38 -14.12
CA TYR A 66 2.66 -8.26 -15.52
C TYR A 66 3.09 -9.58 -16.17
N SER A 67 3.08 -10.69 -15.41
CA SER A 67 3.32 -12.02 -15.97
C SER A 67 2.07 -12.67 -16.57
N THR A 68 0.90 -12.03 -16.46
CA THR A 68 -0.37 -12.51 -17.01
C THR A 68 -1.16 -11.39 -17.66
N SER A 69 -1.90 -11.72 -18.72
CA SER A 69 -2.90 -10.80 -19.31
C SER A 69 -4.28 -10.94 -18.68
N ASP A 70 -4.48 -11.92 -17.78
CA ASP A 70 -5.74 -12.15 -17.10
C ASP A 70 -5.87 -11.23 -15.86
N PRO A 71 -6.77 -10.23 -15.89
CA PRO A 71 -6.94 -9.30 -14.79
C PRO A 71 -7.51 -9.96 -13.53
N GLU A 72 -8.29 -11.04 -13.65
CA GLU A 72 -8.88 -11.73 -12.49
C GLU A 72 -7.82 -12.51 -11.71
N VAL A 73 -6.88 -13.14 -12.42
CA VAL A 73 -5.70 -13.79 -11.79
C VAL A 73 -4.88 -12.76 -11.02
N SER A 74 -4.55 -11.63 -11.65
CA SER A 74 -3.81 -10.54 -11.00
C SER A 74 -4.57 -10.00 -9.77
N ARG A 75 -5.88 -9.78 -9.90
CA ARG A 75 -6.73 -9.25 -8.82
C ARG A 75 -6.83 -10.22 -7.65
N ALA A 76 -7.08 -11.51 -7.92
CA ALA A 76 -7.19 -12.52 -6.89
C ALA A 76 -5.88 -12.73 -6.13
N ALA A 77 -4.73 -12.66 -6.82
CA ALA A 77 -3.42 -12.72 -6.20
C ALA A 77 -3.15 -11.51 -5.30
N LEU A 78 -3.50 -10.29 -5.77
CA LEU A 78 -3.38 -9.07 -4.97
C LEU A 78 -4.21 -9.12 -3.70
N LEU A 79 -5.49 -9.51 -3.80
CA LEU A 79 -6.37 -9.59 -2.63
C LEU A 79 -5.89 -10.62 -1.62
N ARG A 80 -5.52 -11.83 -2.07
CA ARG A 80 -4.94 -12.86 -1.19
C ARG A 80 -3.65 -12.41 -0.53
N GLY A 81 -2.76 -11.75 -1.28
CA GLY A 81 -1.52 -11.20 -0.74
C GLY A 81 -1.76 -10.13 0.33
N LEU A 82 -2.74 -9.25 0.13
CA LEU A 82 -3.09 -8.20 1.10
C LEU A 82 -3.78 -8.76 2.35
N ASP A 83 -4.67 -9.74 2.20
CA ASP A 83 -5.30 -10.41 3.34
C ASP A 83 -4.27 -11.16 4.19
N GLY A 84 -3.29 -11.83 3.55
CA GLY A 84 -2.18 -12.47 4.25
C GLY A 84 -1.23 -11.49 4.94
N ALA A 85 -1.02 -10.30 4.37
CA ALA A 85 -0.21 -9.24 5.00
C ALA A 85 -0.92 -8.57 6.19
N ARG A 86 -2.26 -8.63 6.26
CA ARG A 86 -3.05 -8.05 7.35
C ARG A 86 -3.01 -8.89 8.63
N SER A 87 -2.82 -10.21 8.51
CA SER A 87 -2.77 -11.13 9.65
C SER A 87 -1.41 -11.19 10.36
N THR A 88 -0.37 -10.61 9.77
CA THR A 88 1.03 -10.68 10.24
C THR A 88 1.62 -9.33 10.68
N GLY A 89 0.79 -8.28 10.80
CA GLY A 89 1.21 -6.91 11.10
C GLY A 89 0.85 -6.41 12.49
#